data_AF-A0A955ABR8-F1
#
_entry.id   AF-A0A955ABR8-F1
#
_cell.length_a   1.000
_cell.length_b   1.000
_cell.length_c   1.000
_cell.angle_alpha   90.00
_cell.angle_beta   90.00
_cell.angle_gamma   90.00
#
_symmetry.space_group_name_H-M   'P 1'
#
loop_
_entity.id
_entity.type
_entity.pdbx_description
1 polymer ?
#
loop_
_entity_poly.entity_id
_entity_poly.type
_entity_poly.pdbx_seq_one_letter_code
_entity_poly.pdbx_strand_id
1 'polypeptide(L)'
;MDKHSTQPSTQLRRDIGVFGAMMMGMGSIVGTGVFVSIGIAAEVAGPSVIVAIFLGSLVAICNGLSSAQLAANHPVSGGTYEYGYRWLTPQLGFVAGWMFLCAKSASAATAALGFAGYSIYALGGNLQTWQLPLALTALILLTVTTLVGIRR
;
A
#
# COMPACT_ATOMS: atom_id res chain seq x y z
N MET A 1 17.72 38.91 18.33
CA MET A 1 16.29 39.32 18.39
C MET A 1 15.58 38.55 17.29
N ASP A 2 15.06 37.40 17.69
CA ASP A 2 14.66 36.30 16.83
C ASP A 2 13.41 36.61 16.00
N LYS A 3 13.49 36.30 14.71
CA LYS A 3 12.30 36.10 13.86
C LYS A 3 12.30 34.66 13.37
N HIS A 4 12.05 33.72 14.28
CA HIS A 4 11.51 32.42 13.89
C HIS A 4 10.08 32.65 13.38
N SER A 5 9.93 32.68 12.07
CA SER A 5 8.65 32.65 11.39
C SER A 5 7.93 31.36 11.79
N THR A 6 6.92 31.48 12.64
CA THR A 6 5.94 30.43 12.94
C THR A 6 5.15 30.16 11.66
N GLN A 7 5.69 29.30 10.80
CA GLN A 7 4.95 28.67 9.72
C GLN A 7 3.72 27.97 10.33
N PRO A 8 2.48 28.27 9.89
CA PRO A 8 1.30 27.57 10.39
C PRO A 8 1.47 26.08 10.05
N SER A 9 1.61 25.24 11.08
CA SER A 9 1.68 23.80 10.91
C SER A 9 0.37 23.35 10.25
N THR A 10 0.45 22.95 8.98
CA THR A 10 -0.69 22.39 8.26
C THR A 10 -0.93 20.99 8.82
N GLN A 11 -1.56 20.91 9.98
CA GLN A 11 -1.85 19.66 10.66
C GLN A 11 -2.94 18.92 9.88
N LEU A 12 -2.69 17.65 9.55
CA LEU A 12 -3.68 16.81 8.88
C LEU A 12 -4.90 16.64 9.78
N ARG A 13 -6.09 16.85 9.23
CA ARG A 13 -7.35 16.60 9.93
C ARG A 13 -7.54 15.10 10.15
N ARG A 14 -7.97 14.74 11.36
CA ARG A 14 -8.32 13.36 11.72
C ARG A 14 -9.77 13.10 11.38
N ASP A 15 -10.06 12.92 10.10
CA ASP A 15 -11.43 12.70 9.61
C ASP A 15 -11.84 11.22 9.58
N ILE A 16 -10.87 10.31 9.77
CA ILE A 16 -11.10 8.85 9.82
C ILE A 16 -11.02 8.33 11.26
N GLY A 17 -12.12 7.76 11.74
CA GLY A 17 -12.17 7.01 13.00
C GLY A 17 -11.50 5.64 12.89
N VAL A 18 -11.27 4.99 14.04
CA VAL A 18 -10.57 3.69 14.13
C VAL A 18 -11.21 2.62 13.24
N PHE A 19 -12.55 2.53 13.25
CA PHE A 19 -13.27 1.58 12.41
C PHE A 19 -13.06 1.85 10.92
N GLY A 20 -13.15 3.11 10.49
CA GLY A 20 -12.90 3.51 9.10
C GLY A 20 -11.46 3.20 8.67
N ALA A 21 -10.48 3.47 9.52
CA ALA A 21 -9.08 3.15 9.28
C ALA A 21 -8.84 1.63 9.17
N MET A 22 -9.49 0.83 10.04
CA MET A 22 -9.42 -0.63 10.00
C MET A 22 -10.02 -1.19 8.71
N MET A 23 -11.21 -0.71 8.31
CA MET A 23 -11.86 -1.13 7.06
C MET A 23 -11.03 -0.75 5.83
N MET A 24 -10.46 0.46 5.81
CA MET A 24 -9.57 0.90 4.74
C MET A 24 -8.33 0.00 4.66
N GLY A 25 -7.72 -0.34 5.80
CA GLY A 25 -6.61 -1.26 5.89
C GLY A 25 -6.95 -2.66 5.37
N MET A 26 -8.03 -3.26 5.86
CA MET A 26 -8.47 -4.59 5.42
C MET A 26 -8.80 -4.63 3.92
N GLY A 27 -9.51 -3.61 3.40
CA GLY A 27 -9.80 -3.50 1.98
C GLY A 27 -8.53 -3.47 1.13
N SER A 28 -7.49 -2.75 1.60
CA SER A 28 -6.20 -2.69 0.89
C SER A 28 -5.44 -4.03 0.89
N ILE A 29 -5.56 -4.84 1.95
CA ILE A 29 -4.90 -6.15 2.06
C ILE A 29 -5.64 -7.20 1.22
N VAL A 30 -6.97 -7.24 1.36
CA VAL A 30 -7.81 -8.24 0.68
C VAL A 30 -7.73 -8.10 -0.83
N GLY A 31 -7.70 -6.85 -1.35
CA GLY A 31 -7.69 -6.53 -2.78
C GLY A 31 -6.66 -7.35 -3.59
N THR A 32 -5.44 -6.83 -3.78
CA THR A 32 -4.46 -7.59 -4.58
C THR A 32 -4.02 -8.89 -3.92
N GLY A 33 -4.08 -8.96 -2.58
CA GLY A 33 -3.62 -10.12 -1.83
C GLY A 33 -4.38 -11.39 -2.21
N VAL A 34 -5.69 -11.40 -2.02
CA VAL A 34 -6.51 -12.59 -2.24
C VAL A 34 -6.72 -12.86 -3.73
N PHE A 35 -6.95 -11.81 -4.52
CA PHE A 35 -7.27 -11.97 -5.94
C PHE A 35 -6.04 -12.20 -6.83
N VAL A 36 -4.84 -11.73 -6.47
CA VAL A 36 -3.68 -11.84 -7.38
C VAL A 36 -2.53 -12.59 -6.71
N SER A 37 -2.10 -12.15 -5.53
CA SER A 37 -0.88 -12.64 -4.90
C SER A 37 -0.95 -14.10 -4.48
N ILE A 38 -2.11 -14.60 -4.04
CA ILE A 38 -2.26 -16.03 -3.70
C ILE A 38 -2.07 -16.91 -4.93
N GLY A 39 -2.59 -16.52 -6.10
CA GLY A 39 -2.42 -17.28 -7.33
C GLY A 39 -0.95 -17.42 -7.73
N ILE A 40 -0.21 -16.31 -7.71
CA ILE A 40 1.24 -16.29 -7.98
C ILE A 40 1.99 -17.15 -6.95
N ALA A 41 1.64 -17.02 -5.67
CA ALA A 41 2.27 -17.82 -4.62
C ALA A 41 1.97 -19.31 -4.76
N ALA A 42 0.77 -19.69 -5.22
CA ALA A 42 0.40 -21.07 -5.47
C ALA A 42 1.12 -21.65 -6.70
N GLU A 43 1.38 -20.83 -7.72
CA GLU A 43 2.18 -21.26 -8.87
C GLU A 43 3.62 -21.61 -8.47
N VAL A 44 4.21 -20.82 -7.56
CA VAL A 44 5.59 -21.04 -7.08
C VAL A 44 5.67 -22.14 -6.02
N ALA A 45 4.77 -22.15 -5.04
CA ALA A 45 4.82 -23.03 -3.87
C ALA A 45 3.98 -24.31 -4.01
N GLY A 46 3.09 -24.37 -5.01
CA GLY A 46 2.17 -25.49 -5.20
C GLY A 46 1.29 -25.73 -3.97
N PRO A 47 1.08 -27.00 -3.56
CA PRO A 47 0.28 -27.34 -2.37
C PRO A 47 0.81 -26.75 -1.06
N SER A 48 2.11 -26.40 -1.01
CA SER A 48 2.73 -25.82 0.19
C SER A 48 2.40 -24.33 0.40
N VAL A 49 1.61 -23.72 -0.50
CA VAL A 49 1.19 -22.32 -0.41
C VAL A 49 0.51 -21.98 0.92
N ILE A 50 -0.23 -22.92 1.51
CA ILE A 50 -0.88 -22.73 2.82
C ILE A 50 0.18 -22.48 3.92
N VAL A 51 1.27 -23.25 3.88
CA VAL A 51 2.39 -23.10 4.82
C VAL A 51 3.10 -21.77 4.59
N ALA A 52 3.31 -21.38 3.32
CA ALA A 52 3.91 -20.10 2.98
C ALA A 52 3.05 -18.91 3.45
N ILE A 53 1.73 -18.98 3.27
CA ILE A 53 0.78 -17.97 3.76
C ILE A 53 0.82 -17.90 5.29
N PHE A 54 0.85 -19.04 5.98
CA PHE A 54 0.92 -19.06 7.44
C PHE A 54 2.18 -18.38 7.97
N LEU A 55 3.35 -18.72 7.42
CA LEU A 55 4.62 -18.09 7.78
C LEU A 55 4.64 -16.59 7.44
N GLY A 56 4.13 -16.21 6.26
CA GLY A 56 4.01 -14.81 5.86
C GLY A 56 3.09 -14.01 6.79
N SER A 57 1.99 -14.62 7.23
CA SER A 57 1.03 -14.00 8.16
C SER A 57 1.64 -13.79 9.54
N LEU A 58 2.46 -14.72 10.03
CA LEU A 58 3.17 -14.55 11.30
C LEU A 58 4.11 -13.34 11.27
N VAL A 59 4.88 -13.19 10.18
CA VAL A 59 5.76 -12.03 9.97
C VAL A 59 4.95 -10.74 9.88
N ALA A 60 3.81 -10.77 9.16
CA ALA A 60 2.94 -9.62 9.01
C ALA A 60 2.32 -9.18 10.35
N ILE A 61 1.92 -10.11 11.22
CA ILE A 61 1.40 -9.81 12.57
C ILE A 61 2.48 -9.15 13.41
N CYS A 62 3.69 -9.70 13.46
CA CYS A 62 4.80 -9.10 14.20
C CYS A 62 5.08 -7.66 13.73
N ASN A 63 5.12 -7.44 12.42
CA ASN A 63 5.30 -6.11 11.83
C ASN A 63 4.12 -5.15 12.14
N GLY A 64 2.90 -5.66 12.08
CA GLY A 64 1.69 -4.88 12.37
C GLY A 64 1.62 -4.43 13.83
N LEU A 65 1.93 -5.33 14.76
CA LEU A 65 1.94 -5.02 16.20
C LEU A 65 3.04 -4.03 16.57
N SER A 66 4.26 -4.19 16.06
CA SER A 66 5.33 -3.22 16.32
C SER A 66 5.00 -1.84 15.76
N SER A 67 4.42 -1.79 14.55
CA SER A 67 3.96 -0.55 13.91
C SER A 67 2.83 0.12 14.69
N ALA A 68 1.90 -0.67 15.25
CA ALA A 68 0.80 -0.17 16.07
C ALA A 68 1.30 0.46 17.38
N GLN A 69 2.29 -0.17 18.05
CA GLN A 69 2.92 0.38 19.25
C GLN A 69 3.66 1.69 18.95
N LEU A 70 4.41 1.75 17.85
CA LEU A 70 5.06 2.98 17.39
C LEU A 70 4.05 4.08 17.05
N ALA A 71 2.95 3.74 16.38
CA ALA A 71 1.89 4.69 16.04
C ALA A 71 1.16 5.24 17.28
N ALA A 72 0.97 4.42 18.31
CA ALA A 72 0.39 4.85 19.58
C ALA A 72 1.32 5.81 20.34
N ASN A 73 2.62 5.54 20.34
CA ASN A 73 3.62 6.34 21.04
C ASN A 73 4.04 7.61 20.29
N HIS A 74 4.01 7.60 18.96
CA HIS A 74 4.44 8.71 18.11
C HIS A 74 3.40 9.00 17.00
N PRO A 75 2.23 9.58 17.35
CA PRO A 75 1.06 9.65 16.49
C PRO A 75 1.13 10.83 15.49
N VAL A 76 2.17 10.84 14.67
CA VAL A 76 2.40 11.80 13.59
C VAL A 76 2.31 11.11 12.24
N SER A 77 2.08 11.89 11.17
CA SER A 77 2.07 11.35 9.82
C SER A 77 3.48 11.11 9.30
N GLY A 78 3.70 9.99 8.61
CA GLY A 78 5.01 9.62 8.05
C GLY A 78 5.32 8.12 8.12
N GLY A 79 4.67 7.38 9.02
CA GLY A 79 4.81 5.92 9.11
C GLY A 79 6.25 5.47 9.34
N THR A 80 6.67 4.40 8.66
CA THR A 80 8.00 3.81 8.81
C THR A 80 9.17 4.75 8.50
N TYR A 81 8.99 5.70 7.57
CA TYR A 81 9.99 6.75 7.31
C TYR A 81 10.27 7.55 8.58
N GLU A 82 9.21 8.06 9.21
CA GLU A 82 9.31 8.91 10.39
C GLU A 82 9.81 8.13 11.61
N TYR A 83 9.35 6.88 11.78
CA TYR A 83 9.83 6.02 12.87
C TYR A 83 11.33 5.74 12.75
N GLY A 84 11.81 5.43 11.54
CA GLY A 84 13.23 5.20 11.27
C GLY A 84 14.05 6.48 11.44
N TYR A 85 13.53 7.62 10.98
CA TYR A 85 14.17 8.92 11.13
C TYR A 85 14.32 9.32 12.60
N ARG A 86 13.26 9.09 13.39
CA ARG A 86 13.19 9.50 14.81
C ARG A 86 14.00 8.61 15.75
N TRP A 87 13.94 7.29 15.57
CA TRP A 87 14.45 6.32 16.56
C TRP A 87 15.72 5.58 16.13
N LEU A 88 16.08 5.57 14.84
CA LEU A 88 17.29 4.90 14.35
C LEU A 88 18.31 5.93 13.85
N THR A 89 18.19 6.32 12.58
CA THR A 89 19.03 7.35 11.96
C THR A 89 18.30 8.01 10.78
N PRO A 90 18.61 9.27 10.44
CA PRO A 90 18.02 9.95 9.28
C PRO A 90 18.17 9.19 7.95
N GLN A 91 19.31 8.51 7.75
CA GLN A 91 19.59 7.73 6.55
C GLN A 91 18.70 6.49 6.46
N LEU A 92 18.51 5.77 7.57
CA LEU A 92 17.64 4.58 7.60
C LEU A 92 16.17 4.95 7.41
N GLY A 93 15.72 6.07 7.99
CA GLY A 93 14.40 6.63 7.71
C GLY A 93 14.21 6.92 6.22
N PHE A 94 15.17 7.61 5.59
CA PHE A 94 15.14 7.92 4.16
C PHE A 94 15.06 6.66 3.29
N VAL A 95 15.91 5.66 3.56
CA VAL A 95 15.89 4.37 2.84
C VAL A 95 14.56 3.65 3.02
N ALA A 96 14.01 3.63 4.24
CA ALA A 96 12.71 3.02 4.50
C ALA A 96 11.58 3.70 3.72
N GLY A 97 11.59 5.04 3.64
CA GLY A 97 10.65 5.80 2.83
C GLY A 97 10.74 5.47 1.34
N TRP A 98 11.96 5.36 0.81
CA TRP A 98 12.17 5.03 -0.61
C TRP A 98 11.76 3.60 -0.93
N MET A 99 12.10 2.64 -0.07
CA MET A 99 11.65 1.25 -0.20
C MET A 99 10.13 1.15 -0.14
N PHE A 100 9.49 1.91 0.74
CA PHE A 100 8.03 1.95 0.83
C PHE A 100 7.41 2.48 -0.46
N LEU A 101 7.96 3.54 -1.04
CA LEU A 101 7.50 4.09 -2.32
C LEU A 101 7.62 3.06 -3.45
N CYS A 102 8.78 2.42 -3.59
CA CYS A 102 8.98 1.37 -4.59
C CYS A 102 8.00 0.19 -4.41
N ALA A 103 7.79 -0.25 -3.16
CA ALA A 103 6.85 -1.33 -2.85
C ALA A 103 5.41 -0.95 -3.19
N LYS A 104 4.98 0.29 -2.92
CA LYS A 104 3.64 0.76 -3.28
C LYS A 104 3.45 0.91 -4.79
N SER A 105 4.47 1.36 -5.52
CA SER A 105 4.45 1.40 -6.98
C SER A 105 4.32 -0.01 -7.59
N ALA A 106 5.09 -0.98 -7.09
CA ALA A 106 4.97 -2.37 -7.52
C ALA A 106 3.57 -2.95 -7.19
N SER A 107 3.03 -2.66 -6.00
CA SER A 107 1.69 -3.07 -5.60
C SER A 107 0.60 -2.46 -6.51
N ALA A 108 0.71 -1.19 -6.88
CA ALA A 108 -0.21 -0.54 -7.81
C ALA A 108 -0.16 -1.17 -9.21
N ALA A 109 1.04 -1.51 -9.71
CA ALA A 109 1.20 -2.23 -10.96
C ALA A 109 0.55 -3.62 -10.91
N THR A 110 0.76 -4.37 -9.84
CA THR A 110 0.10 -5.68 -9.62
C THR A 110 -1.43 -5.54 -9.57
N ALA A 111 -1.95 -4.49 -8.92
CA ALA A 111 -3.38 -4.23 -8.89
C ALA A 111 -3.96 -3.95 -10.28
N ALA A 112 -3.30 -3.10 -11.06
CA ALA A 112 -3.72 -2.74 -12.40
C ALA A 112 -3.68 -3.94 -13.36
N LEU A 113 -2.62 -4.75 -13.29
CA LEU A 113 -2.48 -5.98 -14.09
C LEU A 113 -3.50 -7.04 -13.70
N GLY A 114 -3.77 -7.21 -12.40
CA GLY A 114 -4.80 -8.12 -11.91
C GLY A 114 -6.19 -7.69 -12.38
N PHE A 115 -6.53 -6.42 -12.21
CA PHE A 115 -7.80 -5.85 -12.68
C PHE A 115 -8.00 -6.06 -14.20
N ALA A 116 -6.97 -5.77 -15.00
CA ALA A 116 -7.03 -5.97 -16.44
C ALA A 116 -7.22 -7.45 -16.80
N GLY A 117 -6.45 -8.34 -16.17
CA GLY A 117 -6.57 -9.79 -16.40
C GLY A 117 -7.96 -10.33 -16.10
N TYR A 118 -8.52 -9.99 -14.94
CA TYR A 118 -9.88 -10.39 -14.56
C TYR A 118 -10.96 -9.82 -15.48
N SER A 119 -10.83 -8.55 -15.86
CA SER A 119 -11.80 -7.89 -16.75
C SER A 119 -11.83 -8.53 -18.14
N ILE A 120 -10.66 -8.81 -18.70
CA ILE A 120 -10.54 -9.44 -20.03
C ILE A 120 -11.05 -10.88 -20.00
N TYR A 121 -10.72 -11.63 -18.95
CA TYR A 121 -11.22 -12.99 -18.75
C TYR A 121 -12.76 -13.00 -18.69
N ALA A 122 -13.37 -12.08 -17.94
CA ALA A 122 -14.82 -11.96 -17.85
C ALA A 122 -15.50 -11.59 -19.18
N LEU A 123 -14.82 -10.81 -20.03
CA LEU A 123 -15.32 -10.37 -21.34
C LEU A 123 -14.99 -11.34 -22.49
N GLY A 124 -14.29 -12.45 -22.21
CA GLY A 124 -13.85 -13.41 -23.24
C GLY A 124 -12.82 -12.84 -24.23
N GLY A 125 -12.08 -11.80 -23.82
CA GLY A 125 -11.12 -11.11 -24.68
C GLY A 125 -9.73 -11.77 -24.72
N ASN A 126 -8.88 -11.31 -25.64
CA ASN A 126 -7.50 -11.79 -25.75
C ASN A 126 -6.61 -11.11 -24.70
N LEU A 127 -6.10 -11.89 -23.74
CA LEU A 127 -5.23 -11.40 -22.65
C LEU A 127 -3.91 -10.80 -23.18
N GLN A 128 -3.28 -11.43 -24.17
CA GLN A 128 -1.94 -11.05 -24.63
C GLN A 128 -1.91 -9.69 -25.33
N THR A 129 -3.00 -9.30 -26.01
CA THR A 129 -3.09 -8.00 -26.67
C THR A 129 -3.63 -6.91 -25.74
N TRP A 130 -4.63 -7.23 -24.90
CA TRP A 130 -5.40 -6.20 -24.18
C TRP A 130 -4.97 -5.96 -22.74
N GLN A 131 -4.20 -6.86 -22.12
CA GLN A 131 -3.87 -6.76 -20.69
C GLN A 131 -3.04 -5.51 -20.37
N LEU A 132 -1.97 -5.27 -21.11
CA LEU A 132 -1.10 -4.11 -20.88
C LEU A 132 -1.80 -2.77 -21.14
N PRO A 133 -2.48 -2.53 -22.28
CA PRO A 133 -3.16 -1.27 -22.51
C PRO A 133 -4.27 -1.04 -21.47
N LEU A 134 -5.06 -2.06 -21.13
CA LEU A 134 -6.13 -1.90 -20.13
C LEU A 134 -5.58 -1.59 -18.74
N ALA A 135 -4.50 -2.25 -18.31
CA ALA A 135 -3.85 -1.97 -17.03
C ALA A 135 -3.30 -0.54 -16.96
N LEU A 136 -2.63 -0.07 -18.01
CA LEU A 136 -2.12 1.30 -18.09
C LEU A 136 -3.27 2.31 -18.09
N THR A 137 -4.34 2.04 -18.84
CA THR A 137 -5.52 2.92 -18.89
C THR A 137 -6.17 3.02 -17.52
N ALA A 138 -6.37 1.89 -16.83
CA ALA A 138 -6.91 1.86 -15.47
C ALA A 138 -6.02 2.63 -14.49
N LEU A 139 -4.70 2.46 -14.56
CA LEU A 139 -3.74 3.16 -13.71
C LEU A 139 -3.76 4.69 -13.95
N ILE A 140 -3.78 5.12 -15.22
CA ILE A 140 -3.86 6.54 -15.59
C ILE A 140 -5.20 7.13 -15.14
N LEU A 141 -6.32 6.45 -15.41
CA LEU A 141 -7.65 6.92 -15.00
C LEU A 141 -7.75 7.07 -13.48
N LEU A 142 -7.26 6.08 -12.72
CA LEU A 142 -7.27 6.13 -11.27
C LEU A 142 -6.35 7.26 -10.77
N THR A 143 -5.17 7.43 -11.35
CA THR A 143 -4.25 8.54 -11.03
C THR A 143 -4.90 9.90 -11.31
N VAL A 144 -5.51 10.10 -12.48
CA VAL A 144 -6.20 11.35 -12.84
C VAL A 144 -7.38 11.60 -11.89
N THR A 145 -8.17 10.57 -11.59
CA THR A 145 -9.28 10.67 -10.62
C THR A 145 -8.77 11.06 -9.24
N THR A 146 -7.63 10.53 -8.81
CA THR A 146 -6.99 10.86 -7.53
C THR A 146 -6.51 12.32 -7.52
N LEU A 147 -5.97 12.81 -8.64
CA LEU A 147 -5.50 14.18 -8.78
C LEU A 147 -6.63 15.22 -8.89
N VAL A 148 -7.74 14.88 -9.56
CA VAL A 148 -8.88 15.78 -9.81
C VAL A 148 -9.93 15.72 -8.71
N GLY A 149 -10.20 14.51 -8.20
CA GLY A 149 -11.37 14.21 -7.37
C GLY A 149 -11.14 14.28 -5.86
N ILE A 150 -9.88 14.24 -5.39
CA ILE A 150 -9.60 14.33 -3.95
C ILE A 150 -9.47 15.81 -3.54
N ARG A 151 -10.61 16.51 -3.53
CA ARG A 151 -10.76 17.69 -2.67
C ARG A 151 -10.93 17.19 -1.24
N ARG A 152 -9.97 17.58 -0.40
CA ARG A 152 -9.91 17.39 1.05
C ARG A 152 -11.21 17.83 1.73
#